data_AF-A0A9D6N5T2-F1
#
_entry.id   AF-A0A9D6N5T2-F1
#
_cell.length_a   1.000
_cell.length_b   1.000
_cell.length_c   1.000
_cell.angle_alpha   90.00
_cell.angle_beta   90.00
_cell.angle_gamma   90.00
#
_symmetry.space_group_name_H-M   'P 1'
#
loop_
_entity.id
_entity.type
_entity.pdbx_description
1 polymer ?
#
loop_
_entity_poly.entity_id
_entity_poly.type
_entity_poly.pdbx_seq_one_letter_code
_entity_poly.pdbx_strand_id
1 'polypeptide(L)'
;MAVPLNHPRLSGDPPLLVFEDDHLLVIHKPAGWNTHSPSPYAGEGVYEWLRHREPRWSSLAIVHRLDKETSGLLVFTKTPAANKSLTEQFTAHGVRKTYSLLSHGSLSSPSVTCSQPIARAGEKYQCDPRGQSAETRFDFRGEASLPRRQGTGSRPFWRYEATPRTGRTHQIRAHAAALGIPIAGDLLYGGAPGPRVCLHASRLAFTHPASNEEIAFECPPPWLEASLLDTNAPRLDRAALIVPAETDAYRIAHGEADHWDGSYVDRLGAHILAQTEAELRKDQKDYLAAQLPALATDEGDSVGALYEKRLLRRIRGTAPQQVSPQRIAGNASVERFEIRENGLRFELSFQEGYSIGIFLDQRDNRRRWKVAHVAAGFPFPLIGEPRPELLNTFAYTCGFSVAAAAGGWRVTSLDLSRKYLEWGRRNFLLNGLKDVDHDFIYGDTFDWLRRWKKKGRQFSGIILDPPTFSESKEEGRFQAEKDYGKLVEAALAVLAPGGMLLASTNAARLEPEAFVDRIHQAAIHANRKISHEHYAPQPPDFPMTREEPGYLKTLWVRVG
;
A
#
# COMPACT_ATOMS: atom_id res chain seq x y z
N MET A 1 18.36 -5.78 27.88
CA MET A 1 18.21 -4.30 27.94
C MET A 1 17.02 -3.89 27.07
N ALA A 2 16.23 -2.89 27.47
CA ALA A 2 15.22 -2.30 26.59
C ALA A 2 15.95 -1.61 25.44
N VAL A 3 15.69 -2.03 24.20
CA VAL A 3 16.30 -1.35 23.04
C VAL A 3 15.55 -0.04 22.87
N PRO A 4 16.23 1.13 22.91
CA PRO A 4 15.57 2.41 22.67
C PRO A 4 14.93 2.38 21.29
N LEU A 5 13.70 2.91 21.16
CA LEU A 5 13.00 3.12 19.87
C LEU A 5 13.79 4.03 18.89
N ASN A 6 14.87 4.65 19.37
CA ASN A 6 15.74 5.56 18.61
C ASN A 6 16.96 4.85 18.01
N HIS A 7 16.82 3.60 17.56
CA HIS A 7 17.84 2.99 16.72
C HIS A 7 18.06 3.89 15.49
N PRO A 8 19.31 4.16 15.05
CA PRO A 8 19.57 5.00 13.89
C PRO A 8 18.80 4.46 12.68
N ARG A 9 17.91 5.28 12.14
CA ARG A 9 17.17 5.03 10.89
C ARG A 9 17.98 5.58 9.72
N LEU A 10 18.04 4.83 8.64
CA LEU A 10 18.56 5.35 7.37
C LEU A 10 17.56 6.34 6.77
N SER A 11 18.07 7.32 6.02
CA SER A 11 17.22 8.16 5.19
C SER A 11 16.46 7.28 4.21
N GLY A 12 15.12 7.33 4.23
CA GLY A 12 14.24 6.51 3.40
C GLY A 12 13.62 5.29 4.09
N ASP A 13 13.99 5.00 5.35
CA ASP A 13 13.34 3.93 6.11
C ASP A 13 11.86 4.25 6.37
N PRO A 14 10.94 3.28 6.18
CA PRO A 14 9.54 3.50 6.45
C PRO A 14 9.30 3.69 7.95
N PRO A 15 8.34 4.55 8.36
CA PRO A 15 8.10 4.83 9.77
C PRO A 15 7.75 3.61 10.64
N LEU A 16 7.24 2.53 10.03
CA LEU A 16 6.97 1.26 10.71
C LEU A 16 8.22 0.52 11.19
N LEU A 17 9.42 0.86 10.72
CA LEU A 17 10.65 0.21 11.16
C LEU A 17 10.97 0.61 12.60
N VAL A 18 11.10 -0.40 13.47
CA VAL A 18 11.40 -0.22 14.91
C VAL A 18 12.87 -0.53 15.21
N PHE A 19 13.39 -1.62 14.65
CA PHE A 19 14.77 -2.05 14.88
C PHE A 19 15.25 -2.93 13.72
N GLU A 20 16.52 -2.80 13.36
CA GLU A 20 17.18 -3.67 12.37
C GLU A 20 18.64 -3.88 12.75
N ASP A 21 19.09 -5.14 12.67
CA ASP A 21 20.49 -5.53 12.67
C ASP A 21 20.74 -6.60 11.59
N ASP A 22 21.86 -7.32 11.66
CA ASP A 22 22.21 -8.37 10.70
C ASP A 22 21.31 -9.62 10.78
N HIS A 23 20.61 -9.83 11.89
CA HIS A 23 19.87 -11.04 12.20
C HIS A 23 18.35 -10.84 12.25
N LEU A 24 17.88 -9.66 12.63
CA LEU A 24 16.51 -9.35 12.99
C LEU A 24 15.99 -8.09 12.29
N LEU A 25 14.69 -8.08 12.04
CA LEU A 25 13.93 -6.90 11.65
C LEU A 25 12.67 -6.83 12.52
N VAL A 26 12.54 -5.79 13.33
CA VAL A 26 11.35 -5.53 14.15
C VAL A 26 10.60 -4.35 13.58
N ILE A 27 9.29 -4.50 13.45
CA ILE A 27 8.41 -3.48 12.89
C ILE A 27 7.19 -3.24 13.78
N HIS A 28 6.58 -2.07 13.62
CA HIS A 28 5.24 -1.76 14.06
C HIS A 28 4.24 -2.01 12.92
N LYS A 29 3.58 -3.17 12.92
CA LYS A 29 2.56 -3.48 11.91
C LYS A 29 1.33 -2.60 12.13
N PRO A 30 0.85 -1.84 11.13
CA PRO A 30 -0.41 -1.11 11.24
C PRO A 30 -1.61 -2.09 11.33
N ALA A 31 -2.74 -1.61 11.86
CA ALA A 31 -4.00 -2.36 11.81
C ALA A 31 -4.60 -2.35 10.41
N GLY A 32 -5.45 -3.35 10.11
CA GLY A 32 -6.05 -3.54 8.79
C GLY A 32 -5.13 -4.23 7.79
N TRP A 33 -3.92 -4.60 8.19
CA TRP A 33 -2.88 -5.15 7.33
C TRP A 33 -2.54 -6.60 7.67
N ASN A 34 -2.53 -7.47 6.66
CA ASN A 34 -2.13 -8.87 6.86
C ASN A 34 -0.64 -8.98 7.18
N THR A 35 -0.27 -10.00 7.94
CA THR A 35 1.16 -10.33 8.11
C THR A 35 1.76 -10.84 6.79
N HIS A 36 1.02 -11.67 6.07
CA HIS A 36 1.39 -12.31 4.80
C HIS A 36 0.17 -12.31 3.88
N SER A 37 0.38 -12.22 2.56
CA SER A 37 -0.69 -12.24 1.57
C SER A 37 -1.59 -13.48 1.73
N PRO A 38 -2.93 -13.32 1.71
CA PRO A 38 -3.85 -14.44 1.89
C PRO A 38 -4.03 -15.31 0.63
N SER A 39 -3.68 -14.80 -0.55
CA SER A 39 -3.75 -15.53 -1.82
C SER A 39 -2.83 -14.88 -2.89
N PRO A 40 -2.50 -15.55 -4.00
CA PRO A 40 -1.51 -15.06 -4.97
C PRO A 40 -1.78 -13.68 -5.58
N TYR A 41 -3.06 -13.31 -5.75
CA TYR A 41 -3.47 -12.02 -6.34
C TYR A 41 -4.13 -11.07 -5.35
N ALA A 42 -4.14 -11.43 -4.06
CA ALA A 42 -4.56 -10.52 -3.02
C ALA A 42 -3.49 -9.45 -2.75
N GLY A 43 -3.86 -8.47 -1.92
CA GLY A 43 -2.94 -7.45 -1.48
C GLY A 43 -1.79 -8.04 -0.68
N GLU A 44 -0.62 -7.44 -0.87
CA GLU A 44 0.56 -7.77 -0.09
C GLU A 44 0.26 -7.67 1.41
N GLY A 45 0.75 -8.66 2.17
CA GLY A 45 0.97 -8.47 3.59
C GLY A 45 2.22 -7.65 3.84
N VAL A 46 2.45 -7.23 5.08
CA VAL A 46 3.66 -6.48 5.44
C VAL A 46 4.95 -7.26 5.13
N TYR A 47 4.89 -8.59 5.18
CA TYR A 47 6.01 -9.46 4.80
C TYR A 47 6.37 -9.36 3.32
N GLU A 48 5.42 -9.53 2.39
CA GLU A 48 5.64 -9.34 0.95
C GLU A 48 6.16 -7.94 0.68
N TRP A 49 5.46 -6.95 1.22
CA TRP A 49 5.77 -5.55 0.97
C TRP A 49 7.20 -5.21 1.38
N LEU A 50 7.67 -5.65 2.55
CA LEU A 50 9.06 -5.46 2.98
C LEU A 50 10.04 -6.16 2.03
N ARG A 51 9.79 -7.43 1.68
CA ARG A 51 10.67 -8.23 0.81
C ARG A 51 10.78 -7.68 -0.61
N HIS A 52 9.73 -7.04 -1.11
CA HIS A 52 9.68 -6.47 -2.45
C HIS A 52 10.09 -4.99 -2.47
N ARG A 53 10.14 -4.34 -1.31
CA ARG A 53 10.57 -2.95 -1.20
C ARG A 53 12.09 -2.84 -1.27
N GLU A 54 12.85 -3.53 -0.43
CA GLU A 54 14.31 -3.37 -0.35
C GLU A 54 15.06 -4.69 -0.57
N PRO A 55 16.15 -4.70 -1.37
CA PRO A 55 16.98 -5.89 -1.57
C PRO A 55 17.50 -6.51 -0.27
N ARG A 56 17.87 -5.68 0.73
CA ARG A 56 18.36 -6.14 2.04
C ARG A 56 17.32 -6.90 2.87
N TRP A 57 16.04 -6.81 2.50
CA TRP A 57 14.94 -7.50 3.15
C TRP A 57 14.43 -8.70 2.34
N SER A 58 15.05 -9.01 1.19
CA SER A 58 14.59 -10.10 0.31
C SER A 58 14.60 -11.50 0.96
N SER A 59 15.47 -11.70 1.97
CA SER A 59 15.65 -12.97 2.70
C SER A 59 14.89 -13.07 4.02
N LEU A 60 13.99 -12.12 4.32
CA LEU A 60 13.20 -12.18 5.55
C LEU A 60 12.44 -13.50 5.66
N ALA A 61 12.27 -13.99 6.89
CA ALA A 61 11.45 -15.14 7.22
C ALA A 61 10.49 -14.83 8.39
N ILE A 62 9.29 -15.41 8.32
CA ILE A 62 8.22 -15.26 9.32
C ILE A 62 8.47 -16.23 10.47
N VAL A 63 8.50 -15.74 11.71
CA VAL A 63 8.56 -16.57 12.93
C VAL A 63 7.29 -16.51 13.76
N HIS A 64 6.51 -15.43 13.64
CA HIS A 64 5.20 -15.28 14.24
C HIS A 64 4.32 -14.35 13.41
N ARG A 65 3.03 -14.27 13.72
CA ARG A 65 2.05 -13.47 12.96
C ARG A 65 1.12 -12.72 13.89
N LEU A 66 0.68 -11.55 13.42
CA LEU A 66 -0.45 -10.81 13.97
C LEU A 66 -1.63 -10.91 13.01
N ASP A 67 -2.84 -10.94 13.56
CA ASP A 67 -4.09 -10.89 12.79
C ASP A 67 -4.18 -9.55 12.02
N LYS A 68 -4.97 -9.53 10.93
CA LYS A 68 -5.14 -8.35 10.06
C LYS A 68 -5.41 -7.07 10.86
N GLU A 69 -6.40 -7.12 11.75
CA GLU A 69 -6.86 -5.98 12.54
C GLU A 69 -5.97 -5.65 13.76
N THR A 70 -5.08 -6.57 14.16
CA THR A 70 -4.19 -6.35 15.30
C THR A 70 -2.96 -5.56 14.87
N SER A 71 -2.72 -4.40 15.47
CA SER A 71 -1.46 -3.64 15.25
C SER A 71 -0.37 -4.06 16.23
N GLY A 72 0.84 -3.54 16.07
CA GLY A 72 1.88 -3.64 17.08
C GLY A 72 3.15 -4.33 16.60
N LEU A 73 3.97 -4.74 17.56
CA LEU A 73 5.29 -5.30 17.31
C LEU A 73 5.24 -6.66 16.60
N LEU A 74 5.95 -6.76 15.49
CA LEU A 74 6.19 -7.99 14.73
C LEU A 74 7.70 -8.12 14.47
N VAL A 75 8.22 -9.35 14.53
CA VAL A 75 9.65 -9.63 14.29
C VAL A 75 9.78 -10.60 13.14
N PHE A 76 10.72 -10.30 12.25
CA PHE A 76 11.19 -11.16 11.18
C PHE A 76 12.67 -11.47 11.39
N THR A 77 13.11 -12.60 10.86
CA THR A 77 14.53 -13.00 10.88
C THR A 77 15.15 -12.83 9.51
N LYS A 78 16.37 -12.29 9.46
CA LYS A 78 17.14 -12.07 8.22
C LYS A 78 18.06 -13.23 7.85
N THR A 79 18.37 -14.12 8.81
CA THR A 79 19.29 -15.25 8.62
C THR A 79 18.66 -16.59 9.04
N PRO A 80 19.07 -17.73 8.44
CA PRO A 80 18.60 -19.06 8.84
C PRO A 80 18.90 -19.41 10.31
N ALA A 81 20.07 -19.01 10.82
CA ALA A 81 20.44 -19.22 12.22
C ALA A 81 19.51 -18.47 13.19
N ALA A 82 19.19 -17.21 12.87
CA ALA A 82 18.23 -16.43 13.65
C ALA A 82 16.81 -17.04 13.60
N ASN A 83 16.39 -17.52 12.43
CA ASN A 83 15.11 -18.17 12.26
C ASN A 83 14.98 -19.43 13.13
N LYS A 84 16.00 -20.29 13.13
CA LYS A 84 16.07 -21.48 13.98
C LYS A 84 15.95 -21.12 15.46
N SER A 85 16.81 -20.22 15.94
CA SER A 85 16.83 -19.80 17.35
C SER A 85 15.49 -19.22 17.81
N LEU A 86 14.90 -18.28 17.06
CA LEU A 86 13.61 -17.70 17.45
C LEU A 86 12.47 -18.71 17.38
N THR A 87 12.47 -19.61 16.41
CA THR A 87 11.46 -20.68 16.31
C THR A 87 11.49 -21.58 17.54
N GLU A 88 12.68 -21.96 18.00
CA GLU A 88 12.87 -22.74 19.23
C GLU A 88 12.35 -21.96 20.45
N GLN A 89 12.65 -20.66 20.57
CA GLN A 89 12.16 -19.81 21.66
C GLN A 89 10.62 -19.65 21.66
N PHE A 90 9.99 -19.49 20.49
CA PHE A 90 8.53 -19.44 20.38
C PHE A 90 7.90 -20.78 20.76
N THR A 91 8.51 -21.89 20.34
CA THR A 91 8.04 -23.25 20.65
C THR A 91 8.16 -23.57 22.14
N ALA A 92 9.25 -23.15 22.77
CA ALA A 92 9.51 -23.31 24.20
C ALA A 92 8.75 -22.31 25.10
N HIS A 93 7.92 -21.43 24.53
CA HIS A 93 7.24 -20.34 25.24
C HIS A 93 8.19 -19.36 25.95
N GLY A 94 9.44 -19.24 25.48
CA GLY A 94 10.44 -18.31 26.02
C GLY A 94 10.23 -16.86 25.57
N VAL A 95 9.45 -16.65 24.50
CA VAL A 95 9.09 -15.31 24.01
C VAL A 95 7.94 -14.73 24.83
N ARG A 96 8.14 -13.55 25.42
CA ARG A 96 7.12 -12.83 26.19
C ARG A 96 6.46 -11.78 25.31
N LYS A 97 5.13 -11.86 25.21
CA LYS A 97 4.30 -10.95 24.43
C LYS A 97 3.28 -10.29 25.34
N THR A 98 3.15 -8.98 25.25
CA THR A 98 2.09 -8.23 25.93
C THR A 98 1.28 -7.48 24.90
N TYR A 99 -0.03 -7.55 25.05
CA TYR A 99 -0.99 -6.86 24.19
C TYR A 99 -1.81 -5.89 25.02
N SER A 100 -1.99 -4.67 24.54
CA SER A 100 -2.91 -3.71 25.14
C SER A 100 -4.25 -3.77 24.41
N LEU A 101 -5.35 -3.69 25.16
CA LEU A 101 -6.70 -3.64 24.60
C LEU A 101 -7.65 -2.71 25.37
N LEU A 102 -8.69 -2.25 24.68
CA LEU A 102 -9.81 -1.51 25.27
C LEU A 102 -11.09 -2.35 25.22
N SER A 103 -11.92 -2.28 26.26
CA SER A 103 -13.25 -2.91 26.30
C SER A 103 -14.24 -2.06 27.10
N HIS A 104 -15.54 -2.17 26.82
CA HIS A 104 -16.58 -1.65 27.73
C HIS A 104 -16.92 -2.62 28.86
N GLY A 105 -16.48 -3.88 28.77
CA GLY A 105 -16.65 -4.86 29.83
C GLY A 105 -15.67 -4.62 30.97
N SER A 106 -16.15 -4.82 32.20
CA SER A 106 -15.32 -4.82 33.41
C SER A 106 -15.15 -6.25 33.93
N LEU A 107 -13.93 -6.60 34.35
CA LEU A 107 -13.70 -7.82 35.13
C LEU A 107 -13.97 -7.54 36.62
N SER A 108 -14.47 -8.55 37.34
CA SER A 108 -14.64 -8.49 38.80
C SER A 108 -13.33 -8.54 39.57
N SER A 109 -12.25 -9.00 38.93
CA SER A 109 -10.92 -9.11 39.51
C SER A 109 -9.89 -8.34 38.68
N PRO A 110 -8.86 -7.74 39.30
CA PRO A 110 -7.84 -6.97 38.59
C PRO A 110 -6.93 -7.84 37.72
N SER A 111 -6.92 -9.16 37.91
CA SER A 111 -6.18 -10.12 37.09
C SER A 111 -6.98 -11.41 36.96
N VAL A 112 -7.13 -11.93 35.75
CA VAL A 112 -7.83 -13.18 35.45
C VAL A 112 -7.07 -13.98 34.37
N THR A 113 -6.93 -15.28 34.57
CA THR A 113 -6.38 -16.21 33.55
C THR A 113 -7.51 -17.01 32.94
N CYS A 114 -7.62 -16.98 31.60
CA CYS A 114 -8.51 -17.86 30.85
C CYS A 114 -7.68 -18.94 30.15
N SER A 115 -7.92 -20.20 30.53
CA SER A 115 -7.27 -21.39 29.97
C SER A 115 -8.25 -22.28 29.19
N GLN A 116 -9.39 -21.73 28.74
CA GLN A 116 -10.36 -22.48 27.95
C GLN A 116 -9.77 -22.82 26.56
N PRO A 117 -9.82 -24.08 26.10
CA PRO A 117 -9.36 -24.42 24.76
C PRO A 117 -10.21 -23.71 23.69
N ILE A 118 -9.62 -23.47 22.51
CA ILE A 118 -10.31 -22.77 21.42
C ILE A 118 -10.39 -23.61 20.13
N ALA A 119 -11.53 -23.54 19.45
CA ALA A 119 -11.76 -24.19 18.17
C ALA A 119 -12.27 -23.18 17.12
N ARG A 120 -12.05 -23.48 15.84
CA ARG A 120 -12.57 -22.67 14.73
C ARG A 120 -14.09 -22.86 14.63
N ALA A 121 -14.81 -21.76 14.49
CA ALA A 121 -16.26 -21.70 14.29
C ALA A 121 -16.58 -20.69 13.17
N GLY A 122 -16.65 -21.16 11.92
CA GLY A 122 -16.80 -20.31 10.74
C GLY A 122 -15.59 -19.38 10.52
N GLU A 123 -15.86 -18.07 10.54
CA GLU A 123 -14.87 -17.00 10.36
C GLU A 123 -14.16 -16.60 11.68
N LYS A 124 -14.62 -17.12 12.83
CA LYS A 124 -14.05 -16.84 14.14
C LYS A 124 -13.52 -18.09 14.84
N TYR A 125 -12.92 -17.89 16.00
CA TYR A 125 -12.61 -18.93 16.96
C TYR A 125 -13.47 -18.71 18.20
N GLN A 126 -13.78 -19.77 18.93
CA GLN A 126 -14.53 -19.70 20.17
C GLN A 126 -13.97 -20.68 21.18
N CYS A 127 -14.23 -20.43 22.46
CA CYS A 127 -13.89 -21.37 23.51
C CYS A 127 -14.76 -22.63 23.34
N ASP A 128 -14.12 -23.77 23.12
CA ASP A 128 -14.76 -25.09 22.97
C ASP A 128 -13.87 -26.10 23.71
N PRO A 129 -14.41 -26.91 24.65
CA PRO A 129 -13.63 -27.94 25.36
C PRO A 129 -12.90 -28.94 24.46
N ARG A 130 -13.37 -29.14 23.21
CA ARG A 130 -12.74 -30.02 22.20
C ARG A 130 -11.69 -29.29 21.36
N GLY A 131 -11.44 -28.01 21.65
CA GLY A 131 -10.50 -27.16 20.95
C GLY A 131 -9.04 -27.40 21.30
N GLN A 132 -8.17 -26.58 20.72
CA GLN A 132 -6.74 -26.57 21.03
C GLN A 132 -6.49 -25.84 22.34
N SER A 133 -5.61 -26.40 23.19
CA SER A 133 -5.20 -25.74 24.44
C SER A 133 -4.69 -24.33 24.18
N ALA A 134 -5.22 -23.39 24.96
CA ALA A 134 -4.94 -21.97 24.91
C ALA A 134 -4.95 -21.37 26.31
N GLU A 135 -4.04 -20.44 26.59
CA GLU A 135 -3.96 -19.75 27.88
C GLU A 135 -3.57 -18.28 27.70
N THR A 136 -4.38 -17.38 28.26
CA THR A 136 -4.17 -15.93 28.25
C THR A 136 -4.46 -15.36 29.63
N ARG A 137 -3.52 -14.59 30.18
CA ARG A 137 -3.73 -13.76 31.36
C ARG A 137 -4.18 -12.37 30.95
N PHE A 138 -5.18 -11.82 31.63
CA PHE A 138 -5.67 -10.46 31.47
C PHE A 138 -5.47 -9.68 32.77
N ASP A 139 -4.81 -8.54 32.70
CA ASP A 139 -4.56 -7.64 33.82
C ASP A 139 -5.23 -6.29 33.56
N PHE A 140 -6.01 -5.80 34.53
CA PHE A 140 -6.65 -4.49 34.47
C PHE A 140 -5.60 -3.38 34.66
N ARG A 141 -5.68 -2.35 33.80
CA ARG A 141 -4.71 -1.24 33.76
C ARG A 141 -5.36 0.14 33.96
N GLY A 142 -6.63 0.20 34.33
CA GLY A 142 -7.34 1.46 34.60
C GLY A 142 -8.42 1.80 33.58
N GLU A 143 -9.06 2.94 33.82
CA GLU A 143 -10.07 3.52 32.94
C GLU A 143 -9.41 4.32 31.81
N ALA A 144 -10.07 4.33 30.65
CA ALA A 144 -9.76 5.19 29.52
C ALA A 144 -11.02 5.98 29.15
N SER A 145 -10.85 7.30 28.99
CA SER A 145 -11.89 8.18 28.45
C SER A 145 -11.56 8.48 27.00
N LEU A 146 -12.44 8.07 26.08
CA LEU A 146 -12.30 8.42 24.66
C LEU A 146 -12.89 9.81 24.38
N PRO A 147 -12.31 10.58 23.43
CA PRO A 147 -12.93 11.81 22.96
C PRO A 147 -14.32 11.53 22.38
N ARG A 148 -15.27 12.40 22.71
CA ARG A 148 -16.71 12.21 22.46
C ARG A 148 -17.04 12.21 20.97
N ARG A 149 -17.89 11.28 20.53
CA ARG A 149 -18.83 11.54 19.43
C ARG A 149 -19.98 12.38 20.00
N GLN A 150 -20.38 13.47 19.34
CA GLN A 150 -21.59 14.18 19.77
C GLN A 150 -22.79 13.23 19.66
N GLY A 151 -23.49 12.98 20.78
CA GLY A 151 -24.78 12.28 20.80
C GLY A 151 -24.79 10.80 21.25
N THR A 152 -23.65 10.15 21.52
CA THR A 152 -23.65 8.76 22.05
C THR A 152 -23.39 8.73 23.55
N GLY A 153 -24.24 8.01 24.30
CA GLY A 153 -24.16 7.88 25.76
C GLY A 153 -22.78 7.42 26.28
N SER A 154 -22.37 7.99 27.40
CA SER A 154 -21.07 7.84 28.04
C SER A 154 -20.92 6.50 28.76
N ARG A 155 -20.38 5.47 28.10
CA ARG A 155 -19.80 4.31 28.82
C ARG A 155 -18.28 4.44 28.82
N PRO A 156 -17.61 4.37 29.99
CA PRO A 156 -16.16 4.38 30.04
C PRO A 156 -15.58 3.16 29.31
N PHE A 157 -14.35 3.28 28.86
CA PHE A 157 -13.55 2.14 28.40
C PHE A 157 -12.64 1.69 29.52
N TRP A 158 -12.43 0.39 29.61
CA TRP A 158 -11.50 -0.25 30.53
C TRP A 158 -10.30 -0.72 29.72
N ARG A 159 -9.10 -0.39 30.20
CA ARG A 159 -7.84 -0.80 29.59
C ARG A 159 -7.37 -2.10 30.26
N TYR A 160 -7.00 -3.06 29.42
CA TYR A 160 -6.41 -4.31 29.87
C TYR A 160 -5.10 -4.58 29.14
N GLU A 161 -4.24 -5.33 29.80
CA GLU A 161 -3.13 -6.04 29.17
C GLU A 161 -3.43 -7.52 29.09
N ALA A 162 -3.19 -8.12 27.92
CA ALA A 162 -3.28 -9.54 27.68
C ALA A 162 -1.88 -10.12 27.45
N THR A 163 -1.53 -11.15 28.21
CA THR A 163 -0.28 -11.91 28.08
C THR A 163 -0.61 -13.34 27.69
N PRO A 164 -0.61 -13.67 26.38
CA PRO A 164 -0.89 -15.02 25.91
C PRO A 164 0.33 -15.92 26.10
N ARG A 165 0.16 -17.05 26.80
CA ARG A 165 1.22 -18.06 26.96
C ARG A 165 1.34 -18.91 25.70
N THR A 166 0.21 -19.30 25.13
CA THR A 166 0.11 -19.98 23.83
C THR A 166 -0.03 -18.97 22.68
N GLY A 167 0.08 -19.44 21.43
CA GLY A 167 -0.03 -18.58 20.23
C GLY A 167 -1.08 -19.09 19.24
N ARG A 168 -2.36 -19.15 19.64
CA ARG A 168 -3.45 -19.59 18.75
C ARG A 168 -4.09 -18.41 18.01
N THR A 169 -4.60 -18.67 16.80
CA THR A 169 -5.34 -17.67 16.00
C THR A 169 -6.53 -17.11 16.79
N HIS A 170 -6.69 -15.79 16.81
CA HIS A 170 -7.74 -15.08 17.53
C HIS A 170 -7.83 -15.38 19.05
N GLN A 171 -6.80 -15.95 19.67
CA GLN A 171 -6.86 -16.42 21.07
C GLN A 171 -7.30 -15.34 22.06
N ILE A 172 -6.68 -14.16 22.00
CA ILE A 172 -6.98 -13.04 22.91
C ILE A 172 -8.43 -12.59 22.70
N ARG A 173 -8.88 -12.49 21.44
CA ARG A 173 -10.24 -12.08 21.06
C ARG A 173 -11.29 -13.05 21.61
N ALA A 174 -11.06 -14.35 21.43
CA ALA A 174 -11.95 -15.40 21.91
C ALA A 174 -12.03 -15.45 23.45
N HIS A 175 -10.88 -15.37 24.13
CA HIS A 175 -10.84 -15.39 25.60
C HIS A 175 -11.45 -14.12 26.19
N ALA A 176 -11.16 -12.94 25.61
CA ALA A 176 -11.73 -11.67 26.06
C ALA A 176 -13.26 -11.67 25.95
N ALA A 177 -13.81 -12.17 24.84
CA ALA A 177 -15.25 -12.33 24.68
C ALA A 177 -15.85 -13.33 25.70
N ALA A 178 -15.20 -14.47 25.92
CA ALA A 178 -15.66 -15.47 26.90
C ALA A 178 -15.64 -14.96 28.35
N LEU A 179 -14.73 -14.04 28.67
CA LEU A 179 -14.65 -13.37 29.97
C LEU A 179 -15.60 -12.17 30.12
N GLY A 180 -16.41 -11.86 29.10
CA GLY A 180 -17.34 -10.71 29.14
C GLY A 180 -16.66 -9.36 28.92
N ILE A 181 -15.43 -9.33 28.42
CA ILE A 181 -14.66 -8.13 28.08
C ILE A 181 -14.32 -8.07 26.57
N PRO A 182 -15.30 -8.19 25.66
CA PRO A 182 -15.02 -8.18 24.23
C PRO A 182 -14.32 -6.88 23.82
N ILE A 183 -13.39 -6.99 22.87
CA ILE A 183 -12.48 -5.90 22.49
C ILE A 183 -13.26 -4.82 21.73
N ALA A 184 -13.06 -3.54 22.06
CA ALA A 184 -13.67 -2.42 21.36
C ALA A 184 -13.28 -2.41 19.87
N GLY A 185 -14.24 -2.12 18.99
CA GLY A 185 -14.13 -2.20 17.54
C GLY A 185 -14.16 -3.61 16.96
N ASP A 186 -14.22 -4.66 17.79
CA ASP A 186 -14.27 -6.05 17.34
C ASP A 186 -15.70 -6.60 17.27
N LEU A 187 -16.44 -6.20 16.23
CA LEU A 187 -17.83 -6.63 16.03
C LEU A 187 -17.99 -8.15 15.91
N LEU A 188 -16.99 -8.85 15.35
CA LEU A 188 -17.00 -10.31 15.19
C LEU A 188 -17.06 -11.06 16.53
N TYR A 189 -16.50 -10.45 17.58
CA TYR A 189 -16.45 -10.99 18.94
C TYR A 189 -17.37 -10.25 19.92
N GLY A 190 -18.33 -9.46 19.43
CA GLY A 190 -19.32 -8.78 20.25
C GLY A 190 -18.81 -7.50 20.93
N GLY A 191 -17.70 -6.94 20.44
CA GLY A 191 -17.19 -5.64 20.86
C GLY A 191 -18.13 -4.50 20.48
N ALA A 192 -18.11 -3.41 21.25
CA ALA A 192 -18.81 -2.20 20.84
C ALA A 192 -18.17 -1.60 19.58
N PRO A 193 -18.93 -0.88 18.74
CA PRO A 193 -18.37 -0.17 17.60
C PRO A 193 -17.22 0.76 18.00
N GLY A 194 -16.18 0.79 17.17
CA GLY A 194 -15.02 1.66 17.32
C GLY A 194 -14.33 1.83 15.96
N PRO A 195 -13.39 2.78 15.83
CA PRO A 195 -12.72 3.05 14.54
C PRO A 195 -11.99 1.82 13.99
N ARG A 196 -11.50 0.96 14.90
CA ARG A 196 -10.70 -0.24 14.60
C ARG A 196 -10.76 -1.19 15.78
N VAL A 197 -10.33 -2.43 15.56
CA VAL A 197 -10.08 -3.38 16.67
C VAL A 197 -8.99 -2.80 17.57
N CYS A 198 -9.35 -2.46 18.80
CA CYS A 198 -8.46 -1.89 19.80
C CYS A 198 -7.65 -3.00 20.48
N LEU A 199 -6.87 -3.74 19.69
CA LEU A 199 -5.90 -4.75 20.13
C LEU A 199 -4.53 -4.45 19.52
N HIS A 200 -3.51 -4.32 20.37
CA HIS A 200 -2.19 -3.88 19.96
C HIS A 200 -1.10 -4.67 20.68
N ALA A 201 -0.18 -5.30 19.94
CA ALA A 201 1.00 -5.98 20.49
C ALA A 201 2.02 -4.95 20.99
N SER A 202 1.88 -4.53 22.25
CA SER A 202 2.61 -3.40 22.84
C SER A 202 4.01 -3.76 23.31
N ARG A 203 4.30 -5.02 23.63
CA ARG A 203 5.62 -5.44 24.07
C ARG A 203 6.00 -6.81 23.54
N LEU A 204 7.25 -6.92 23.09
CA LEU A 204 7.84 -8.17 22.63
C LEU A 204 9.24 -8.31 23.23
N ALA A 205 9.48 -9.38 23.99
CA ALA A 205 10.77 -9.66 24.60
C ALA A 205 11.21 -11.11 24.36
N PHE A 206 12.48 -11.31 24.03
CA PHE A 206 13.08 -12.60 23.70
C PHE A 206 14.60 -12.53 23.83
N THR A 207 15.27 -13.68 23.67
CA THR A 207 16.74 -13.76 23.67
C THR A 207 17.25 -13.53 22.25
N HIS A 208 18.14 -12.56 22.06
CA HIS A 208 18.69 -12.23 20.77
C HIS A 208 19.47 -13.43 20.18
N PRO A 209 19.19 -13.88 18.93
CA PRO A 209 19.79 -15.10 18.38
C PRO A 209 21.32 -15.16 18.26
N ALA A 210 21.99 -14.02 18.11
CA ALA A 210 23.45 -13.97 17.99
C ALA A 210 24.16 -13.66 19.33
N SER A 211 23.79 -12.57 20.01
CA SER A 211 24.41 -12.18 21.29
C SER A 211 23.97 -13.01 22.50
N ASN A 212 22.87 -13.76 22.43
CA ASN A 212 22.23 -14.43 23.58
C ASN A 212 21.80 -13.49 24.72
N GLU A 213 21.75 -12.18 24.48
CA GLU A 213 21.25 -11.21 25.45
C GLU A 213 19.73 -11.11 25.39
N GLU A 214 19.11 -10.84 26.54
CA GLU A 214 17.68 -10.54 26.58
C GLU A 214 17.39 -9.14 26.03
N ILE A 215 16.56 -9.08 24.99
CA ILE A 215 16.12 -7.84 24.37
C ILE A 215 14.61 -7.69 24.50
N ALA A 216 14.15 -6.45 24.60
CA ALA A 216 12.74 -6.11 24.66
C ALA A 216 12.45 -4.85 23.83
N PHE A 217 11.34 -4.89 23.12
CA PHE A 217 10.79 -3.79 22.34
C PHE A 217 9.43 -3.41 22.92
N GLU A 218 9.16 -2.12 22.98
CA GLU A 218 7.90 -1.56 23.47
C GLU A 218 7.36 -0.56 22.45
N CYS A 219 6.09 -0.69 22.11
CA CYS A 219 5.36 0.23 21.25
C CYS A 219 4.05 0.58 21.97
N PRO A 220 3.84 1.84 22.40
CA PRO A 220 2.60 2.22 23.05
C PRO A 220 1.43 2.11 22.06
N PRO A 221 0.24 1.68 22.52
CA PRO A 221 -0.91 1.62 21.63
C PRO A 221 -1.32 3.02 21.16
N PRO A 222 -1.77 3.18 19.90
CA PRO A 222 -2.03 4.48 19.29
C PRO A 222 -3.13 5.28 20.02
N TRP A 223 -4.10 4.59 20.61
CA TRP A 223 -5.23 5.21 21.32
C TRP A 223 -4.88 5.78 22.70
N LEU A 224 -3.61 5.79 23.11
CA LEU A 224 -3.18 6.65 24.23
C LEU A 224 -3.21 8.12 23.84
N GLU A 225 -3.12 8.43 22.54
CA GLU A 225 -3.28 9.77 22.00
C GLU A 225 -4.72 9.94 21.50
N ALA A 226 -5.41 10.97 22.00
CA ALA A 226 -6.83 11.20 21.79
C ALA A 226 -7.25 11.29 20.30
N SER A 227 -6.35 11.71 19.41
CA SER A 227 -6.61 11.90 17.98
C SER A 227 -6.84 10.60 17.19
N LEU A 228 -6.32 9.45 17.65
CA LEU A 228 -6.33 8.18 16.91
C LEU A 228 -7.58 7.32 17.15
N LEU A 229 -8.57 7.87 17.84
CA LEU A 229 -9.86 7.26 18.12
C LEU A 229 -11.02 7.98 17.42
N ASP A 230 -10.71 8.95 16.55
CA ASP A 230 -11.72 9.59 15.73
C ASP A 230 -12.38 8.52 14.83
N THR A 231 -13.66 8.26 15.09
CA THR A 231 -14.46 7.31 14.30
C THR A 231 -14.61 7.75 12.83
N ASN A 232 -14.29 9.01 12.51
CA ASN A 232 -14.28 9.52 11.15
C ASN A 232 -12.94 9.31 10.44
N ALA A 233 -11.87 8.99 11.17
CA ALA A 233 -10.57 8.74 10.58
C ALA A 233 -10.58 7.45 9.74
N PRO A 234 -9.83 7.40 8.62
CA PRO A 234 -9.59 6.17 7.88
C PRO A 234 -9.02 5.07 8.78
N ARG A 235 -9.35 3.82 8.49
CA ARG A 235 -8.97 2.66 9.31
C ARG A 235 -7.48 2.35 9.23
N LEU A 236 -6.93 2.44 8.02
CA LEU A 236 -5.54 2.10 7.78
C LEU A 236 -4.63 3.28 8.11
N ASP A 237 -3.69 3.04 9.02
CA ASP A 237 -2.61 3.99 9.35
C ASP A 237 -1.53 3.97 8.26
N ARG A 238 -1.72 4.81 7.26
CA ARG A 238 -0.81 4.93 6.11
C ARG A 238 0.47 5.70 6.43
N ALA A 239 0.49 6.49 7.51
CA ALA A 239 1.69 7.19 7.95
C ALA A 239 2.79 6.20 8.37
N ALA A 240 2.43 4.98 8.77
CA ALA A 240 3.39 3.91 9.02
C ALA A 240 4.17 3.47 7.76
N LEU A 241 3.61 3.67 6.56
CA LEU A 241 4.10 3.12 5.29
C LEU A 241 4.74 4.18 4.39
N ILE A 242 4.24 5.41 4.47
CA ILE A 242 4.68 6.53 3.65
C ILE A 242 5.83 7.25 4.34
N VAL A 243 6.96 7.39 3.65
CA VAL A 243 8.11 8.18 4.11
C VAL A 243 7.82 9.65 3.80
N PRO A 244 7.49 10.50 4.78
CA PRO A 244 6.97 11.85 4.51
C PRO A 244 7.97 12.75 3.79
N ALA A 245 9.27 12.54 4.07
CA ALA A 245 10.37 13.25 3.41
C ALA A 245 10.51 12.91 1.91
N GLU A 246 9.92 11.80 1.46
CA GLU A 246 9.99 11.35 0.06
C GLU A 246 8.64 11.37 -0.65
N THR A 247 7.52 11.32 0.08
CA THR A 247 6.19 11.18 -0.52
C THR A 247 5.17 11.99 0.26
N ASP A 248 4.56 12.95 -0.41
CA ASP A 248 3.42 13.76 0.10
C ASP A 248 2.13 13.54 -0.70
N ALA A 249 2.15 12.58 -1.64
CA ALA A 249 0.97 12.17 -2.40
C ALA A 249 0.64 10.69 -2.22
N TYR A 250 -0.53 10.41 -1.65
CA TYR A 250 -1.01 9.06 -1.35
C TYR A 250 -2.52 9.05 -1.08
N ARG A 251 -3.15 7.89 -1.21
CA ARG A 251 -4.56 7.67 -0.87
C ARG A 251 -4.72 7.83 0.64
N ILE A 252 -5.57 8.72 1.13
CA ILE A 252 -5.91 8.87 2.57
C ILE A 252 -7.02 7.89 2.98
N ALA A 253 -8.07 7.77 2.17
CA ALA A 253 -9.23 6.92 2.43
C ALA A 253 -9.66 6.21 1.15
N HIS A 254 -9.92 4.90 1.23
CA HIS A 254 -10.26 4.06 0.09
C HIS A 254 -11.62 3.39 0.34
N GLY A 255 -12.70 4.09 -0.02
CA GLY A 255 -14.03 3.51 -0.10
C GLY A 255 -14.46 2.78 1.16
N GLU A 256 -15.08 1.61 0.98
CA GLU A 256 -15.62 0.79 2.06
C GLU A 256 -14.51 0.26 2.98
N ALA A 257 -13.32 -0.02 2.42
CA ALA A 257 -12.20 -0.55 3.19
C ALA A 257 -11.82 0.36 4.38
N ASP A 258 -12.06 1.66 4.27
CA ASP A 258 -11.85 2.66 5.32
C ASP A 258 -13.15 3.17 5.98
N HIS A 259 -14.33 2.61 5.66
CA HIS A 259 -15.67 3.14 6.06
C HIS A 259 -16.05 4.50 5.46
N TRP A 260 -15.52 4.76 4.27
CA TRP A 260 -15.81 5.94 3.47
C TRP A 260 -16.55 5.53 2.20
N ASP A 261 -17.68 4.82 2.36
CA ASP A 261 -18.44 4.20 1.27
C ASP A 261 -18.61 5.14 0.06
N GLY A 262 -18.16 4.68 -1.11
CA GLY A 262 -18.21 5.43 -2.36
C GLY A 262 -17.36 6.71 -2.39
N SER A 263 -16.44 6.90 -1.44
CA SER A 263 -15.58 8.08 -1.32
C SER A 263 -14.11 7.69 -1.25
N TYR A 264 -13.31 8.27 -2.14
CA TYR A 264 -11.90 7.97 -2.29
C TYR A 264 -11.11 9.27 -2.14
N VAL A 265 -10.30 9.38 -1.09
CA VAL A 265 -9.65 10.64 -0.71
C VAL A 265 -8.16 10.51 -0.91
N ASP A 266 -7.54 11.47 -1.60
CA ASP A 266 -6.10 11.53 -1.88
C ASP A 266 -5.50 12.77 -1.20
N ARG A 267 -4.33 12.61 -0.57
CA ARG A 267 -3.41 13.74 -0.30
C ARG A 267 -2.63 14.00 -1.57
N LEU A 268 -2.50 15.26 -1.96
CA LEU A 268 -1.74 15.71 -3.12
C LEU A 268 -0.93 16.94 -2.70
N GLY A 269 0.26 16.71 -2.12
CA GLY A 269 1.08 17.77 -1.56
C GLY A 269 0.39 18.42 -0.36
N ALA A 270 0.09 19.72 -0.48
CA ALA A 270 -0.68 20.47 0.50
C ALA A 270 -2.21 20.30 0.35
N HIS A 271 -2.69 19.72 -0.76
CA HIS A 271 -4.12 19.61 -1.07
C HIS A 271 -4.71 18.25 -0.70
N ILE A 272 -6.03 18.23 -0.53
CA ILE A 272 -6.83 17.01 -0.39
C ILE A 272 -7.82 16.96 -1.55
N LEU A 273 -7.89 15.83 -2.25
CA LEU A 273 -8.90 15.57 -3.28
C LEU A 273 -9.78 14.39 -2.87
N ALA A 274 -11.06 14.64 -2.63
CA ALA A 274 -12.07 13.62 -2.45
C ALA A 274 -12.80 13.33 -3.77
N GLN A 275 -12.80 12.08 -4.22
CA GLN A 275 -13.54 11.60 -5.37
C GLN A 275 -14.74 10.78 -4.87
N THR A 276 -15.96 11.22 -5.15
CA THR A 276 -17.13 10.71 -4.42
C THR A 276 -18.31 10.32 -5.31
N GLU A 277 -18.97 9.21 -5.00
CA GLU A 277 -20.23 8.78 -5.62
C GLU A 277 -21.45 9.49 -5.03
N ALA A 278 -21.40 9.85 -3.74
CA ALA A 278 -22.39 10.67 -3.00
C ALA A 278 -21.68 11.86 -2.33
N GLU A 279 -22.37 12.99 -2.11
CA GLU A 279 -21.70 14.16 -1.53
C GLU A 279 -21.08 13.80 -0.18
N LEU A 280 -19.87 14.31 0.10
CA LEU A 280 -19.26 14.12 1.41
C LEU A 280 -20.20 14.59 2.52
N ARG A 281 -20.34 13.75 3.55
CA ARG A 281 -21.09 14.11 4.75
C ARG A 281 -20.37 15.24 5.49
N LYS A 282 -21.12 15.98 6.32
CA LYS A 282 -20.58 17.10 7.09
C LYS A 282 -19.42 16.69 8.00
N ASP A 283 -19.55 15.58 8.71
CA ASP A 283 -18.50 15.01 9.57
C ASP A 283 -17.21 14.68 8.80
N GLN A 284 -17.34 14.13 7.60
CA GLN A 284 -16.21 13.86 6.70
C GLN A 284 -15.54 15.15 6.22
N LYS A 285 -16.32 16.16 5.82
CA LYS A 285 -15.79 17.47 5.40
C LYS A 285 -15.04 18.15 6.55
N ASP A 286 -15.62 18.16 7.74
CA ASP A 286 -15.03 18.75 8.94
C ASP A 286 -13.72 18.02 9.32
N TYR A 287 -13.71 16.69 9.26
CA TYR A 287 -12.51 15.87 9.48
C TYR A 287 -11.38 16.23 8.50
N LEU A 288 -11.66 16.25 7.19
CA LEU A 288 -10.64 16.54 6.17
C LEU A 288 -10.14 17.99 6.25
N ALA A 289 -11.04 18.95 6.50
CA ALA A 289 -10.66 20.36 6.65
C ALA A 289 -9.72 20.56 7.86
N ALA A 290 -9.93 19.82 8.95
CA ALA A 290 -9.07 19.87 10.13
C ALA A 290 -7.64 19.34 9.88
N GLN A 291 -7.42 18.54 8.83
CA GLN A 291 -6.09 18.03 8.47
C GLN A 291 -5.26 19.06 7.68
N LEU A 292 -5.89 20.00 6.97
CA LEU A 292 -5.20 20.94 6.06
C LEU A 292 -4.00 21.67 6.69
N PRO A 293 -4.05 22.16 7.95
CA PRO A 293 -2.91 22.85 8.56
C PRO A 293 -1.66 21.98 8.68
N ALA A 294 -1.82 20.67 8.89
CA ALA A 294 -0.72 19.72 9.00
C ALA A 294 -0.12 19.31 7.64
N LEU A 295 -0.77 19.69 6.53
CA LEU A 295 -0.29 19.40 5.18
C LEU A 295 0.58 20.53 4.61
N ALA A 296 0.67 21.67 5.30
CA ALA A 296 1.48 22.80 4.87
C ALA A 296 2.95 22.35 4.67
N THR A 297 3.51 22.69 3.53
CA THR A 297 4.91 22.44 3.19
C THR A 297 5.77 23.61 3.65
N ASP A 298 7.03 23.33 4.02
CA ASP A 298 8.00 24.37 4.43
C ASP A 298 8.24 25.44 3.35
N GLU A 299 7.87 25.14 2.09
CA GLU A 299 7.93 26.05 0.95
C GLU A 299 6.64 26.89 0.83
N GLY A 300 6.51 27.94 1.66
CA GLY A 300 5.68 29.13 1.41
C GLY A 300 4.15 29.02 1.56
N ASP A 301 3.63 29.50 2.70
CA ASP A 301 2.34 30.17 3.04
C ASP A 301 0.99 29.84 2.36
N SER A 302 0.87 28.96 1.37
CA SER A 302 -0.44 28.54 0.89
C SER A 302 -0.94 27.37 1.72
N VAL A 303 -1.80 27.66 2.71
CA VAL A 303 -2.66 26.64 3.32
C VAL A 303 -3.41 25.97 2.18
N GLY A 304 -3.18 24.67 1.97
CA GLY A 304 -3.80 23.94 0.88
C GLY A 304 -5.33 23.89 1.00
N ALA A 305 -5.96 23.15 0.09
CA ALA A 305 -7.41 23.12 -0.02
C ALA A 305 -7.98 21.72 -0.14
N LEU A 306 -9.21 21.58 0.35
CA LEU A 306 -10.04 20.42 0.15
C LEU A 306 -10.86 20.60 -1.13
N TYR A 307 -10.72 19.65 -2.04
CA TYR A 307 -11.48 19.56 -3.28
C TYR A 307 -12.38 18.32 -3.28
N GLU A 308 -13.55 18.42 -3.92
CA GLU A 308 -14.45 17.31 -4.17
C GLU A 308 -14.71 17.17 -5.68
N LYS A 309 -14.59 15.95 -6.19
CA LYS A 309 -14.91 15.58 -7.58
C LYS A 309 -15.96 14.48 -7.57
N ARG A 310 -17.12 14.74 -8.17
CA ARG A 310 -18.22 13.78 -8.27
C ARG A 310 -17.90 12.69 -9.31
N LEU A 311 -17.97 11.43 -8.91
CA LEU A 311 -17.85 10.26 -9.79
C LEU A 311 -19.19 10.02 -10.51
N LEU A 312 -19.36 10.66 -11.67
CA LEU A 312 -20.57 10.51 -12.49
C LEU A 312 -20.46 9.27 -13.39
N ARG A 313 -21.45 8.37 -13.33
CA ARG A 313 -21.53 7.13 -14.15
C ARG A 313 -21.60 7.38 -15.67
N ARG A 314 -21.88 8.61 -16.14
CA ARG A 314 -21.90 9.02 -17.55
C ARG A 314 -21.26 10.41 -17.71
N ILE A 315 -20.11 10.48 -18.37
CA ILE A 315 -19.33 11.72 -18.58
C ILE A 315 -19.50 12.27 -20.02
N ARG A 316 -20.06 11.48 -20.96
CA ARG A 316 -20.27 11.93 -22.34
C ARG A 316 -21.29 13.07 -22.39
N GLY A 317 -20.83 14.25 -22.83
CA GLY A 317 -21.66 15.45 -23.00
C GLY A 317 -21.72 16.39 -21.80
N THR A 318 -20.98 16.09 -20.71
CA THR A 318 -20.94 16.92 -19.50
C THR A 318 -19.88 18.02 -19.65
N ALA A 319 -20.20 19.26 -19.26
CA ALA A 319 -19.26 20.39 -19.39
C ALA A 319 -17.98 20.16 -18.54
N PRO A 320 -16.78 20.55 -19.00
CA PRO A 320 -15.53 20.36 -18.25
C PRO A 320 -15.57 20.89 -16.81
N GLN A 321 -16.27 22.00 -16.57
CA GLN A 321 -16.43 22.55 -15.21
C GLN A 321 -17.22 21.64 -14.27
N GLN A 322 -18.18 20.85 -14.79
CA GLN A 322 -19.02 19.96 -13.98
C GLN A 322 -18.33 18.65 -13.58
N VAL A 323 -17.19 18.32 -14.21
CA VAL A 323 -16.39 17.11 -13.94
C VAL A 323 -15.05 17.41 -13.28
N SER A 324 -14.70 18.68 -13.15
CA SER A 324 -13.47 19.13 -12.50
C SER A 324 -13.65 19.21 -10.99
N PRO A 325 -12.60 18.96 -10.19
CA PRO A 325 -12.63 19.12 -8.74
C PRO A 325 -13.11 20.52 -8.32
N GLN A 326 -14.10 20.55 -7.43
CA GLN A 326 -14.66 21.76 -6.85
C GLN A 326 -14.08 21.99 -5.46
N ARG A 327 -13.67 23.22 -5.16
CA ARG A 327 -13.12 23.56 -3.85
C ARG A 327 -14.24 23.60 -2.80
N ILE A 328 -14.02 22.92 -1.68
CA ILE A 328 -14.91 22.87 -0.52
C ILE A 328 -14.39 23.77 0.61
N ALA A 329 -13.10 23.75 0.91
CA ALA A 329 -12.47 24.52 1.98
C ALA A 329 -11.00 24.85 1.67
N GLY A 330 -10.42 25.78 2.44
CA GLY A 330 -9.02 26.22 2.27
C GLY A 330 -8.82 27.28 1.17
N ASN A 331 -7.57 27.64 0.90
CA ASN A 331 -7.25 28.69 -0.06
C ASN A 331 -7.35 28.19 -1.50
N ALA A 332 -7.56 29.09 -2.45
CA ALA A 332 -7.60 28.69 -3.87
C ALA A 332 -6.24 28.12 -4.28
N SER A 333 -6.24 26.92 -4.89
CA SER A 333 -5.05 26.37 -5.54
C SER A 333 -4.61 27.26 -6.71
N VAL A 334 -3.30 27.37 -6.88
CA VAL A 334 -2.64 27.70 -8.15
C VAL A 334 -3.12 26.75 -9.26
N GLU A 335 -3.07 27.20 -10.53
CA GLU A 335 -3.52 26.42 -11.70
C GLU A 335 -2.81 25.06 -11.81
N ARG A 336 -1.54 25.04 -11.40
CA ARG A 336 -0.65 23.88 -11.35
C ARG A 336 0.12 23.91 -10.04
N PHE A 337 0.33 22.74 -9.45
CA PHE A 337 1.07 22.59 -8.20
C PHE A 337 1.94 21.34 -8.27
N GLU A 338 2.92 21.25 -7.37
CA GLU A 338 3.85 20.13 -7.32
C GLU A 338 3.49 19.18 -6.18
N ILE A 339 3.79 17.90 -6.39
CA ILE A 339 3.80 16.88 -5.36
C ILE A 339 5.12 16.12 -5.38
N ARG A 340 5.43 15.45 -4.29
CA ARG A 340 6.58 14.56 -4.15
C ARG A 340 6.10 13.11 -4.02
N GLU A 341 6.74 12.23 -4.78
CA GLU A 341 6.52 10.79 -4.72
C GLU A 341 7.84 10.04 -4.87
N ASN A 342 8.21 9.24 -3.85
CA ASN A 342 9.48 8.50 -3.78
C ASN A 342 10.70 9.40 -4.07
N GLY A 343 10.69 10.64 -3.58
CA GLY A 343 11.74 11.64 -3.78
C GLY A 343 11.78 12.27 -5.17
N LEU A 344 10.83 11.95 -6.06
CA LEU A 344 10.67 12.59 -7.36
C LEU A 344 9.54 13.63 -7.29
N ARG A 345 9.63 14.66 -8.13
CA ARG A 345 8.62 15.74 -8.20
C ARG A 345 7.73 15.58 -9.42
N PHE A 346 6.44 15.83 -9.26
CA PHE A 346 5.47 15.78 -10.36
C PHE A 346 4.52 16.98 -10.31
N GLU A 347 4.26 17.57 -11.47
CA GLU A 347 3.28 18.65 -11.63
C GLU A 347 1.87 18.06 -11.77
N LEU A 348 0.92 18.57 -10.99
CA LEU A 348 -0.50 18.24 -11.03
C LEU A 348 -1.35 19.48 -11.39
N SER A 349 -2.58 19.25 -11.84
CA SER A 349 -3.56 20.31 -12.08
C SER A 349 -5.00 19.81 -11.88
N PHE A 350 -5.83 20.63 -11.22
CA PHE A 350 -7.27 20.36 -11.10
C PHE A 350 -8.11 20.93 -12.26
N GLN A 351 -7.50 21.65 -13.20
CA GLN A 351 -8.21 22.29 -14.31
C GLN A 351 -8.18 21.47 -15.61
N GLU A 352 -7.45 20.35 -15.61
CA GLU A 352 -7.22 19.51 -16.80
C GLU A 352 -8.30 18.42 -16.99
N GLY A 353 -9.52 18.71 -16.52
CA GLY A 353 -10.70 17.85 -16.66
C GLY A 353 -10.62 16.61 -15.79
N TYR A 354 -10.73 15.42 -16.41
CA TYR A 354 -10.69 14.15 -15.67
C TYR A 354 -9.29 13.84 -15.10
N SER A 355 -8.26 14.37 -15.75
CA SER A 355 -6.86 14.07 -15.54
C SER A 355 -6.26 15.01 -14.50
N ILE A 356 -5.64 14.48 -13.44
CA ILE A 356 -5.01 15.31 -12.40
C ILE A 356 -3.49 15.40 -12.50
N GLY A 357 -2.84 14.50 -13.25
CA GLY A 357 -1.39 14.55 -13.53
C GLY A 357 -0.65 13.25 -13.22
N ILE A 358 -1.18 12.39 -12.33
CA ILE A 358 -0.53 11.14 -11.93
C ILE A 358 -1.57 10.13 -11.40
N PHE A 359 -1.28 8.84 -11.54
CA PHE A 359 -2.04 7.74 -10.96
C PHE A 359 -1.30 7.17 -9.73
N LEU A 360 -1.81 7.41 -8.52
CA LEU A 360 -1.12 7.07 -7.26
C LEU A 360 -1.07 5.57 -6.98
N ASP A 361 -2.00 4.80 -7.54
CA ASP A 361 -1.99 3.33 -7.50
C ASP A 361 -0.81 2.71 -8.26
N GLN A 362 -0.11 3.47 -9.10
CA GLN A 362 1.11 3.04 -9.78
C GLN A 362 2.40 3.45 -9.06
N ARG A 363 2.31 4.05 -7.86
CA ARG A 363 3.47 4.57 -7.11
C ARG A 363 4.55 3.52 -6.90
N ASP A 364 4.17 2.32 -6.45
CA ASP A 364 5.15 1.28 -6.15
C ASP A 364 5.78 0.71 -7.43
N ASN A 365 5.04 0.66 -8.55
CA ASN A 365 5.61 0.29 -9.85
C ASN A 365 6.60 1.34 -10.38
N ARG A 366 6.32 2.64 -10.20
CA ARG A 366 7.31 3.70 -10.50
C ARG A 366 8.55 3.56 -9.62
N ARG A 367 8.38 3.31 -8.32
CA ARG A 367 9.49 3.07 -7.40
C ARG A 367 10.40 1.95 -7.90
N ARG A 368 9.84 0.81 -8.32
CA ARG A 368 10.60 -0.36 -8.79
C ARG A 368 11.58 -0.02 -9.93
N TRP A 369 11.17 0.84 -10.86
CA TRP A 369 12.07 1.35 -11.92
C TRP A 369 13.16 2.27 -11.38
N LYS A 370 12.81 3.20 -10.47
CA LYS A 370 13.76 4.13 -9.85
C LYS A 370 14.86 3.42 -9.07
N VAL A 371 14.50 2.42 -8.26
CA VAL A 371 15.45 1.72 -7.37
C VAL A 371 16.06 0.46 -7.99
N ALA A 372 15.77 0.18 -9.26
CA ALA A 372 16.23 -1.02 -9.97
C ALA A 372 15.93 -2.33 -9.21
N HIS A 373 14.77 -2.41 -8.58
CA HIS A 373 14.34 -3.57 -7.79
C HIS A 373 12.83 -3.80 -7.91
N VAL A 374 12.43 -4.95 -8.45
CA VAL A 374 11.01 -5.31 -8.64
C VAL A 374 10.47 -6.04 -7.41
N ALA A 375 11.19 -7.09 -6.99
CA ALA A 375 10.79 -8.00 -5.94
C ALA A 375 11.96 -8.90 -5.50
N ALA A 376 11.91 -9.42 -4.28
CA ALA A 376 12.74 -10.56 -3.87
C ALA A 376 12.73 -11.69 -4.91
N GLY A 377 13.92 -12.11 -5.36
CA GLY A 377 14.10 -13.18 -6.33
C GLY A 377 13.84 -12.79 -7.80
N PHE A 378 13.37 -11.58 -8.08
CA PHE A 378 13.19 -11.11 -9.46
C PHE A 378 14.48 -10.44 -9.95
N PRO A 379 15.14 -10.96 -11.02
CA PRO A 379 16.40 -10.39 -11.47
C PRO A 379 16.18 -9.08 -12.22
N PHE A 380 16.86 -8.01 -11.82
CA PHE A 380 16.86 -6.73 -12.51
C PHE A 380 18.18 -6.57 -13.30
N PRO A 381 18.18 -6.02 -14.53
CA PRO A 381 19.43 -5.79 -15.26
C PRO A 381 20.32 -4.77 -14.53
N LEU A 382 21.64 -4.96 -14.59
CA LEU A 382 22.58 -3.95 -14.12
C LEU A 382 22.44 -2.69 -14.97
N ILE A 383 22.29 -1.54 -14.32
CA ILE A 383 22.27 -0.24 -14.97
C ILE A 383 23.70 0.29 -15.02
N GLY A 384 24.24 0.40 -16.23
CA GLY A 384 25.60 0.87 -16.49
C GLY A 384 25.69 1.50 -17.87
N GLU A 385 26.91 1.78 -18.35
CA GLU A 385 27.13 2.34 -19.69
C GLU A 385 27.47 1.22 -20.71
N PRO A 386 26.85 1.21 -21.91
CA PRO A 386 25.78 2.11 -22.34
C PRO A 386 24.46 1.83 -21.61
N ARG A 387 23.71 2.90 -21.30
CA ARG A 387 22.44 2.80 -20.57
C ARG A 387 21.44 1.89 -21.31
N PRO A 388 20.75 0.98 -20.61
CA PRO A 388 19.73 0.15 -21.23
C PRO A 388 18.53 0.98 -21.70
N GLU A 389 17.99 0.63 -22.87
CA GLU A 389 16.83 1.33 -23.46
C GLU A 389 15.51 0.82 -22.86
N LEU A 390 14.67 1.76 -22.41
CA LEU A 390 13.30 1.54 -21.95
C LEU A 390 12.29 2.21 -22.88
N LEU A 391 11.28 1.47 -23.31
CA LEU A 391 10.11 2.04 -23.98
C LEU A 391 8.94 2.16 -22.99
N ASN A 392 8.49 3.38 -22.74
CA ASN A 392 7.25 3.64 -22.01
C ASN A 392 6.11 3.95 -23.00
N THR A 393 5.19 3.00 -23.18
CA THR A 393 4.00 3.20 -24.04
C THR A 393 2.82 3.74 -23.23
N PHE A 394 1.92 4.47 -23.89
CA PHE A 394 0.80 5.16 -23.22
C PHE A 394 1.33 6.05 -22.08
N ALA A 395 2.40 6.78 -22.38
CA ALA A 395 3.27 7.40 -21.38
C ALA A 395 2.55 8.44 -20.50
N TYR A 396 1.41 8.98 -20.97
CA TYR A 396 0.64 10.00 -20.28
C TYR A 396 1.56 11.19 -19.91
N THR A 397 1.60 11.62 -18.66
CA THR A 397 2.49 12.68 -18.15
C THR A 397 3.90 12.19 -17.83
N CYS A 398 4.29 11.04 -18.40
CA CYS A 398 5.62 10.44 -18.34
C CYS A 398 6.12 10.05 -16.94
N GLY A 399 5.22 9.76 -15.99
CA GLY A 399 5.58 9.42 -14.61
C GLY A 399 6.53 8.21 -14.49
N PHE A 400 6.26 7.13 -15.23
CA PHE A 400 7.17 6.00 -15.34
C PHE A 400 8.52 6.36 -15.97
N SER A 401 8.49 7.21 -17.00
CA SER A 401 9.71 7.63 -17.69
C SER A 401 10.64 8.44 -16.79
N VAL A 402 10.09 9.36 -15.99
CA VAL A 402 10.86 10.13 -15.00
C VAL A 402 11.48 9.19 -13.97
N ALA A 403 10.70 8.24 -13.45
CA ALA A 403 11.20 7.29 -12.45
C ALA A 403 12.32 6.41 -13.00
N ALA A 404 12.15 5.85 -14.19
CA ALA A 404 13.18 5.03 -14.82
C ALA A 404 14.43 5.84 -15.23
N ALA A 405 14.28 7.06 -15.74
CA ALA A 405 15.40 7.92 -16.09
C ALA A 405 16.21 8.32 -14.84
N ALA A 406 15.54 8.63 -13.73
CA ALA A 406 16.20 8.84 -12.44
C ALA A 406 16.91 7.58 -11.92
N GLY A 407 16.43 6.39 -12.29
CA GLY A 407 17.09 5.10 -12.06
C GLY A 407 18.19 4.74 -13.08
N GLY A 408 18.53 5.66 -14.01
CA GLY A 408 19.64 5.50 -14.96
C GLY A 408 19.29 4.86 -16.31
N TRP A 409 18.01 4.67 -16.64
CA TRP A 409 17.60 4.18 -17.97
C TRP A 409 17.66 5.27 -19.04
N ARG A 410 17.96 4.88 -20.29
CA ARG A 410 17.66 5.72 -21.46
C ARG A 410 16.22 5.44 -21.86
N VAL A 411 15.34 6.44 -21.82
CA VAL A 411 13.89 6.21 -21.98
C VAL A 411 13.35 6.84 -23.26
N THR A 412 12.44 6.13 -23.93
CA THR A 412 11.57 6.65 -24.99
C THR A 412 10.12 6.66 -24.48
N SER A 413 9.49 7.82 -24.41
CA SER A 413 8.07 7.99 -24.04
C SER A 413 7.19 8.10 -25.28
N LEU A 414 6.14 7.27 -25.38
CA LEU A 414 5.20 7.26 -26.49
C LEU A 414 3.77 7.50 -26.01
N ASP A 415 3.11 8.52 -26.56
CA ASP A 415 1.71 8.83 -26.23
C ASP A 415 0.92 9.43 -27.42
N LEU A 416 -0.39 9.25 -27.41
CA LEU A 416 -1.33 9.81 -28.39
C LEU A 416 -1.65 11.29 -28.15
N SER A 417 -1.16 11.89 -27.05
CA SER A 417 -1.42 13.27 -26.66
C SER A 417 -0.14 14.09 -26.59
N ARG A 418 0.03 15.03 -27.54
CA ARG A 418 1.14 16.01 -27.48
C ARG A 418 1.11 16.81 -26.18
N LYS A 419 -0.09 17.17 -25.73
CA LYS A 419 -0.30 17.91 -24.48
C LYS A 419 0.28 17.17 -23.27
N TYR A 420 0.08 15.85 -23.18
CA TYR A 420 0.62 15.07 -22.07
C TYR A 420 2.13 14.84 -22.20
N LEU A 421 2.67 14.74 -23.41
CA LEU A 421 4.12 14.71 -23.63
C LEU A 421 4.77 16.04 -23.22
N GLU A 422 4.17 17.20 -23.52
CA GLU A 422 4.66 18.50 -23.02
C GLU A 422 4.61 18.58 -21.49
N TRP A 423 3.55 18.03 -20.87
CA TRP A 423 3.49 17.91 -19.42
C TRP A 423 4.61 17.01 -18.90
N GLY A 424 4.87 15.88 -19.56
CA GLY A 424 5.99 15.00 -19.29
C GLY A 424 7.34 15.71 -19.35
N ARG A 425 7.56 16.58 -20.35
CA ARG A 425 8.79 17.41 -20.41
C ARG A 425 8.97 18.26 -19.17
N ARG A 426 7.91 18.90 -18.67
CA ARG A 426 7.99 19.65 -17.40
C ARG A 426 8.33 18.76 -16.21
N ASN A 427 7.75 17.56 -16.13
CA ASN A 427 8.11 16.60 -15.09
C ASN A 427 9.60 16.18 -15.18
N PHE A 428 10.17 16.04 -16.38
CA PHE A 428 11.62 15.83 -16.53
C PHE A 428 12.43 17.03 -16.00
N LEU A 429 12.03 18.26 -16.33
CA LEU A 429 12.69 19.48 -15.85
C LEU A 429 12.65 19.58 -14.32
N LEU A 430 11.51 19.29 -13.69
CA LEU A 430 11.35 19.28 -12.22
C LEU A 430 12.32 18.33 -11.51
N ASN A 431 12.80 17.29 -12.19
CA ASN A 431 13.70 16.30 -11.62
C ASN A 431 15.16 16.49 -12.08
N GLY A 432 15.50 17.63 -12.70
CA GLY A 432 16.85 17.89 -13.19
C GLY A 432 17.26 16.98 -14.36
N LEU A 433 16.30 16.34 -15.04
CA LEU A 433 16.55 15.38 -16.11
C LEU A 433 16.60 16.03 -17.50
N LYS A 434 16.88 17.33 -17.57
CA LYS A 434 16.84 18.12 -18.82
C LYS A 434 17.89 17.70 -19.84
N ASP A 435 19.05 17.26 -19.36
CA ASP A 435 20.20 16.86 -20.19
C ASP A 435 20.28 15.33 -20.36
N VAL A 436 19.27 14.59 -19.86
CA VAL A 436 19.19 13.14 -20.05
C VAL A 436 18.68 12.86 -21.46
N ASP A 437 19.38 11.97 -22.15
CA ASP A 437 18.97 11.50 -23.47
C ASP A 437 17.60 10.80 -23.40
N HIS A 438 16.58 11.44 -23.97
CA HIS A 438 15.20 11.03 -23.88
C HIS A 438 14.40 11.41 -25.14
N ASP A 439 13.60 10.47 -25.65
CA ASP A 439 12.73 10.69 -26.80
C ASP A 439 11.26 10.85 -26.38
N PHE A 440 10.65 12.00 -26.67
CA PHE A 440 9.20 12.20 -26.56
C PHE A 440 8.54 12.01 -27.91
N ILE A 441 7.81 10.92 -28.09
CA ILE A 441 7.22 10.53 -29.37
C ILE A 441 5.70 10.63 -29.31
N TYR A 442 5.16 11.43 -30.22
CA TYR A 442 3.73 11.49 -30.48
C TYR A 442 3.33 10.43 -31.50
N GLY A 443 2.35 9.60 -31.19
CA GLY A 443 1.75 8.68 -32.15
C GLY A 443 1.05 7.48 -31.51
N ASP A 444 0.48 6.63 -32.36
CA ASP A 444 -0.18 5.40 -31.96
C ASP A 444 0.84 4.32 -31.56
N THR A 445 0.57 3.63 -30.45
CA THR A 445 1.45 2.58 -29.91
C THR A 445 1.66 1.44 -30.89
N PHE A 446 0.59 0.89 -31.49
CA PHE A 446 0.70 -0.24 -32.39
C PHE A 446 1.45 0.14 -33.67
N ASP A 447 1.20 1.33 -34.20
CA ASP A 447 1.92 1.80 -35.39
C ASP A 447 3.44 1.93 -35.13
N TRP A 448 3.85 2.56 -34.03
CA TRP A 448 5.26 2.69 -33.67
C TRP A 448 5.92 1.34 -33.37
N LEU A 449 5.25 0.41 -32.69
CA LEU A 449 5.75 -0.94 -32.46
C LEU A 449 6.01 -1.67 -33.80
N ARG A 450 5.11 -1.55 -34.79
CA ARG A 450 5.33 -2.10 -36.15
C ARG A 450 6.51 -1.44 -36.84
N ARG A 451 6.64 -0.12 -36.75
CA ARG A 451 7.75 0.63 -37.37
C ARG A 451 9.10 0.22 -36.77
N TRP A 452 9.20 0.09 -35.45
CA TRP A 452 10.43 -0.35 -34.78
C TRP A 452 10.76 -1.80 -35.07
N LYS A 453 9.76 -2.69 -35.11
CA LYS A 453 9.94 -4.06 -35.57
C LYS A 453 10.55 -4.10 -36.98
N LYS A 454 10.00 -3.31 -37.92
CA LYS A 454 10.52 -3.22 -39.30
C LYS A 454 11.96 -2.68 -39.36
N LYS A 455 12.32 -1.77 -38.45
CA LYS A 455 13.67 -1.20 -38.32
C LYS A 455 14.63 -2.08 -37.50
N GLY A 456 14.16 -3.18 -36.90
CA GLY A 456 14.95 -4.02 -36.00
C GLY A 456 15.37 -3.35 -34.69
N ARG A 457 14.72 -2.25 -34.27
CA ARG A 457 15.01 -1.62 -32.98
C ARG A 457 14.49 -2.50 -31.85
N GLN A 458 15.32 -2.72 -30.83
CA GLN A 458 14.97 -3.49 -29.65
C GLN A 458 15.14 -2.67 -28.37
N PHE A 459 14.32 -2.96 -27.37
CA PHE A 459 14.37 -2.34 -26.06
C PHE A 459 14.72 -3.37 -24.99
N SER A 460 15.49 -2.97 -23.98
CA SER A 460 15.82 -3.82 -22.82
C SER A 460 14.67 -3.87 -21.81
N GLY A 461 13.82 -2.84 -21.79
CA GLY A 461 12.60 -2.79 -21.01
C GLY A 461 11.42 -2.23 -21.81
N ILE A 462 10.20 -2.70 -21.53
CA ILE A 462 8.97 -2.11 -22.07
C ILE A 462 7.92 -1.97 -20.95
N ILE A 463 7.19 -0.86 -20.95
CA ILE A 463 6.03 -0.61 -20.08
C ILE A 463 4.79 -0.53 -20.95
N LEU A 464 3.77 -1.32 -20.59
CA LEU A 464 2.43 -1.34 -21.17
C LEU A 464 1.41 -0.93 -20.09
N ASP A 465 0.96 0.31 -20.10
CA ASP A 465 -0.10 0.81 -19.20
C ASP A 465 -1.22 1.51 -20.00
N PRO A 466 -1.92 0.78 -20.90
CA PRO A 466 -2.95 1.39 -21.73
C PRO A 466 -4.18 1.82 -20.90
N PRO A 467 -4.95 2.81 -21.37
CA PRO A 467 -6.29 3.04 -20.83
C PRO A 467 -7.20 1.83 -21.09
N THR A 468 -8.27 1.66 -20.30
CA THR A 468 -9.26 0.58 -20.50
C THR A 468 -9.88 0.59 -21.89
N PHE A 469 -10.08 1.79 -22.44
CA PHE A 469 -10.57 2.01 -23.78
C PHE A 469 -9.82 3.17 -24.42
N SER A 470 -9.41 2.98 -25.67
CA SER A 470 -8.91 4.06 -26.52
C SER A 470 -9.37 3.88 -27.97
N GLU A 471 -9.42 4.98 -28.70
CA GLU A 471 -9.77 5.00 -30.12
C GLU A 471 -8.74 5.88 -30.84
N SER A 472 -8.02 5.31 -31.80
CA SER A 472 -7.09 6.04 -32.67
C SER A 472 -7.61 6.04 -34.11
N LYS A 473 -7.20 7.06 -34.88
CA LYS A 473 -7.61 7.18 -36.28
C LYS A 473 -7.00 6.10 -37.17
N GLU A 474 -5.84 5.55 -36.79
CA GLU A 474 -5.05 4.64 -37.61
C GLU A 474 -5.38 3.17 -37.32
N GLU A 475 -5.53 2.79 -36.06
CA GLU A 475 -5.70 1.38 -35.65
C GLU A 475 -7.12 1.08 -35.11
N GLY A 476 -7.98 2.09 -35.01
CA GLY A 476 -9.35 1.94 -34.57
C GLY A 476 -9.50 1.82 -33.05
N ARG A 477 -10.39 0.94 -32.61
CA ARG A 477 -10.78 0.80 -31.19
C ARG A 477 -9.93 -0.25 -30.48
N PHE A 478 -9.40 0.10 -29.32
CA PHE A 478 -8.73 -0.81 -28.38
C PHE A 478 -9.56 -0.94 -27.10
N GLN A 479 -9.78 -2.19 -26.65
CA GLN A 479 -10.38 -2.51 -25.35
C GLN A 479 -9.41 -3.40 -24.57
N ALA A 480 -8.98 -2.97 -23.38
CA ALA A 480 -8.04 -3.72 -22.57
C ALA A 480 -8.55 -5.14 -22.24
N GLU A 481 -9.86 -5.32 -22.04
CA GLU A 481 -10.44 -6.63 -21.75
C GLU A 481 -10.40 -7.61 -22.94
N LYS A 482 -10.16 -7.13 -24.17
CA LYS A 482 -10.19 -7.95 -25.38
C LYS A 482 -8.84 -8.01 -26.08
N ASP A 483 -8.19 -6.87 -26.21
CA ASP A 483 -7.07 -6.67 -27.13
C ASP A 483 -5.71 -6.66 -26.43
N TYR A 484 -5.65 -6.83 -25.10
CA TYR A 484 -4.38 -6.76 -24.35
C TYR A 484 -3.33 -7.77 -24.84
N GLY A 485 -3.73 -8.99 -25.18
CA GLY A 485 -2.81 -10.01 -25.71
C GLY A 485 -2.11 -9.55 -27.00
N LYS A 486 -2.83 -8.88 -27.90
CA LYS A 486 -2.27 -8.32 -29.15
C LYS A 486 -1.24 -7.22 -28.85
N LEU A 487 -1.50 -6.39 -27.84
CA LEU A 487 -0.55 -5.36 -27.41
C LEU A 487 0.73 -5.99 -26.87
N VAL A 488 0.61 -7.03 -26.05
CA VAL A 488 1.75 -7.79 -25.53
C VAL A 488 2.54 -8.42 -26.67
N GLU A 489 1.90 -9.11 -27.61
CA GLU A 489 2.57 -9.71 -28.79
C GLU A 489 3.34 -8.66 -29.61
N ALA A 490 2.75 -7.49 -29.84
CA ALA A 490 3.39 -6.40 -30.56
C ALA A 490 4.61 -5.84 -29.80
N ALA A 491 4.52 -5.73 -28.47
CA ALA A 491 5.61 -5.29 -27.62
C ALA A 491 6.76 -6.31 -27.58
N LEU A 492 6.45 -7.61 -27.45
CA LEU A 492 7.44 -8.68 -27.44
C LEU A 492 8.26 -8.74 -28.74
N ALA A 493 7.68 -8.31 -29.87
CA ALA A 493 8.38 -8.24 -31.15
C ALA A 493 9.52 -7.20 -31.20
N VAL A 494 9.55 -6.24 -30.27
CA VAL A 494 10.62 -5.24 -30.11
C VAL A 494 11.31 -5.33 -28.75
N LEU A 495 11.02 -6.36 -27.95
CA LEU A 495 11.70 -6.62 -26.69
C LEU A 495 12.95 -7.47 -26.94
N ALA A 496 14.10 -6.99 -26.47
CA ALA A 496 15.36 -7.70 -26.54
C ALA A 496 15.28 -9.06 -25.81
N PRO A 497 16.04 -10.09 -26.22
CA PRO A 497 16.20 -11.32 -25.45
C PRO A 497 16.64 -11.04 -24.01
N GLY A 498 15.97 -11.68 -23.05
CA GLY A 498 16.19 -11.44 -21.61
C GLY A 498 15.66 -10.11 -21.09
N GLY A 499 14.98 -9.31 -21.94
CA GLY A 499 14.39 -8.02 -21.58
C GLY A 499 13.23 -8.14 -20.59
N MET A 500 12.88 -7.01 -19.99
CA MET A 500 11.85 -6.90 -18.96
C MET A 500 10.58 -6.22 -19.50
N LEU A 501 9.42 -6.75 -19.17
CA LEU A 501 8.12 -6.19 -19.51
C LEU A 501 7.33 -5.92 -18.22
N LEU A 502 6.87 -4.68 -18.06
CA LEU A 502 5.81 -4.34 -17.12
C LEU A 502 4.49 -4.25 -17.89
N ALA A 503 3.60 -5.21 -17.67
CA ALA A 503 2.24 -5.18 -18.18
C ALA A 503 1.29 -4.72 -17.07
N SER A 504 0.49 -3.70 -17.33
CA SER A 504 -0.45 -3.09 -16.40
C SER A 504 -1.84 -2.87 -17.02
N THR A 505 -2.89 -3.00 -16.21
CA THR A 505 -4.25 -2.60 -16.57
C THR A 505 -5.08 -2.23 -15.33
N ASN A 506 -5.93 -1.23 -15.46
CA ASN A 506 -6.94 -0.84 -14.47
C ASN A 506 -8.37 -1.28 -14.87
N ALA A 507 -8.49 -2.20 -15.85
CA ALA A 507 -9.77 -2.75 -16.28
C ALA A 507 -10.43 -3.55 -15.15
N ALA A 508 -11.38 -2.93 -14.43
CA ALA A 508 -12.02 -3.51 -13.25
C ALA A 508 -12.69 -4.87 -13.52
N ARG A 509 -13.24 -5.10 -14.72
CA ARG A 509 -13.93 -6.35 -15.10
C ARG A 509 -13.02 -7.49 -15.56
N LEU A 510 -11.73 -7.21 -15.75
CA LEU A 510 -10.77 -8.24 -16.12
C LEU A 510 -10.15 -8.81 -14.85
N GLU A 511 -10.46 -10.06 -14.52
CA GLU A 511 -9.90 -10.73 -13.34
C GLU A 511 -8.36 -10.91 -13.46
N PRO A 512 -7.62 -10.89 -12.32
CA PRO A 512 -6.16 -11.06 -12.31
C PRO A 512 -5.67 -12.31 -13.05
N GLU A 513 -6.30 -13.45 -12.83
CA GLU A 513 -5.98 -14.72 -13.48
C GLU A 513 -6.09 -14.60 -15.00
N ALA A 514 -7.21 -14.06 -15.48
CA ALA A 514 -7.45 -13.87 -16.91
C ALA A 514 -6.49 -12.86 -17.54
N PHE A 515 -6.02 -11.87 -16.78
CA PHE A 515 -4.99 -10.93 -17.21
C PHE A 515 -3.63 -11.61 -17.38
N VAL A 516 -3.20 -12.39 -16.38
CA VAL A 516 -1.94 -13.14 -16.42
C VAL A 516 -1.94 -14.17 -17.56
N ASP A 517 -3.03 -14.94 -17.70
CA ASP A 517 -3.19 -15.94 -18.76
C ASP A 517 -3.05 -15.31 -20.15
N ARG A 518 -3.59 -14.11 -20.37
CA ARG A 518 -3.45 -13.40 -21.66
C ARG A 518 -2.00 -13.06 -21.98
N ILE A 519 -1.21 -12.68 -20.99
CA ILE A 519 0.22 -12.37 -21.16
C ILE A 519 0.99 -13.66 -21.46
N HIS A 520 0.68 -14.75 -20.78
CA HIS A 520 1.28 -16.06 -21.04
C HIS A 520 0.96 -16.55 -22.45
N GLN A 521 -0.30 -16.48 -22.90
CA GLN A 521 -0.68 -16.86 -24.26
C GLN A 521 0.01 -15.99 -25.32
N ALA A 522 0.10 -14.68 -25.10
CA ALA A 522 0.82 -13.77 -25.97
C ALA A 522 2.31 -14.12 -26.10
N ALA A 523 2.97 -14.50 -24.99
CA ALA A 523 4.35 -14.96 -25.01
C ALA A 523 4.53 -16.26 -25.80
N ILE A 524 3.61 -17.22 -25.64
CA ILE A 524 3.59 -18.49 -26.40
C ILE A 524 3.43 -18.20 -27.90
N HIS A 525 2.47 -17.37 -28.30
CA HIS A 525 2.26 -17.00 -29.71
C HIS A 525 3.46 -16.26 -30.31
N ALA A 526 4.12 -15.42 -29.53
CA ALA A 526 5.34 -14.73 -29.93
C ALA A 526 6.57 -15.66 -29.98
N ASN A 527 6.43 -16.94 -29.61
CA ASN A 527 7.51 -17.91 -29.44
C ASN A 527 8.63 -17.39 -28.50
N ARG A 528 8.21 -16.79 -27.38
CA ARG A 528 9.09 -16.23 -26.36
C ARG A 528 8.84 -16.92 -25.02
N LYS A 529 9.91 -17.14 -24.24
CA LYS A 529 9.81 -17.87 -22.96
C LYS A 529 9.85 -16.90 -21.78
N ILE A 530 8.83 -16.92 -20.93
CA ILE A 530 8.88 -16.22 -19.65
C ILE A 530 9.83 -17.00 -18.72
N SER A 531 10.88 -16.32 -18.26
CA SER A 531 11.90 -16.90 -17.37
C SER A 531 11.64 -16.60 -15.90
N HIS A 532 11.07 -15.42 -15.61
CA HIS A 532 10.73 -14.94 -14.28
C HIS A 532 9.47 -14.10 -14.38
N GLU A 533 8.64 -14.14 -13.34
CA GLU A 533 7.44 -13.33 -13.23
C GLU A 533 7.22 -12.86 -11.79
N HIS A 534 6.57 -11.71 -11.64
CA HIS A 534 6.11 -11.18 -10.37
C HIS A 534 4.81 -10.40 -10.59
N TYR A 535 3.74 -10.88 -9.97
CA TYR A 535 2.48 -10.15 -9.89
C TYR A 535 2.58 -9.11 -8.77
N ALA A 536 2.38 -7.85 -9.12
CA ALA A 536 2.36 -6.74 -8.19
C ALA A 536 0.93 -6.20 -8.07
N PRO A 537 0.27 -6.35 -6.90
CA PRO A 537 -1.04 -5.77 -6.67
C PRO A 537 -0.96 -4.25 -6.49
N GLN A 538 -2.12 -3.61 -6.35
CA GLN A 538 -2.19 -2.19 -5.95
C GLN A 538 -1.49 -1.93 -4.61
N PRO A 539 -0.93 -0.72 -4.43
CA PRO A 539 -0.11 -0.41 -3.28
C PRO A 539 -0.90 -0.43 -1.97
N PRO A 540 -0.20 -0.56 -0.83
CA PRO A 540 -0.77 -0.65 0.51
C PRO A 540 -1.86 0.35 0.88
N ASP A 541 -1.74 1.60 0.41
CA ASP A 541 -2.67 2.69 0.69
C ASP A 541 -3.98 2.57 -0.11
N PHE A 542 -4.06 1.60 -1.03
CA PHE A 542 -5.25 1.15 -1.75
C PHE A 542 -5.63 -0.25 -1.22
N PRO A 543 -6.16 -0.37 0.01
CA PRO A 543 -6.53 -1.66 0.58
C PRO A 543 -7.61 -2.36 -0.26
N MET A 544 -7.56 -3.68 -0.30
CA MET A 544 -8.57 -4.52 -0.96
C MET A 544 -9.45 -5.22 0.06
N THR A 545 -10.75 -5.26 -0.22
CA THR A 545 -11.75 -6.07 0.50
C THR A 545 -12.47 -6.99 -0.47
N ARG A 546 -13.44 -7.77 0.03
CA ARG A 546 -14.26 -8.63 -0.82
C ARG A 546 -15.25 -7.79 -1.63
N GLU A 547 -15.74 -6.72 -1.01
CA GLU A 547 -16.71 -5.78 -1.55
C GLU A 547 -16.05 -4.76 -2.48
N GLU A 548 -14.78 -4.43 -2.23
CA GLU A 548 -13.94 -3.53 -3.01
C GLU A 548 -12.63 -4.24 -3.43
N PRO A 549 -12.71 -5.17 -4.41
CA PRO A 549 -11.55 -5.91 -4.90
C PRO A 549 -10.61 -5.00 -5.70
N GLY A 550 -9.35 -5.42 -5.81
CA GLY A 550 -8.34 -4.64 -6.52
C GLY A 550 -8.65 -4.50 -8.01
N TYR A 551 -8.64 -3.26 -8.50
CA TYR A 551 -8.92 -2.98 -9.90
C TYR A 551 -7.65 -2.94 -10.76
N LEU A 552 -6.50 -2.62 -10.16
CA LEU A 552 -5.19 -2.60 -10.81
C LEU A 552 -4.57 -4.00 -10.83
N LYS A 553 -4.10 -4.42 -12.01
CA LYS A 553 -3.35 -5.65 -12.20
C LYS A 553 -2.04 -5.29 -12.86
N THR A 554 -0.92 -5.62 -12.23
CA THR A 554 0.39 -5.45 -12.84
C THR A 554 1.20 -6.74 -12.77
N LEU A 555 1.80 -7.12 -13.91
CA LEU A 555 2.66 -8.28 -14.02
C LEU A 555 4.01 -7.83 -14.60
N TRP A 556 5.06 -8.08 -13.84
CA TRP A 556 6.44 -7.96 -14.28
C TRP A 556 6.91 -9.30 -14.82
N VAL A 557 7.48 -9.33 -16.02
CA VAL A 557 8.05 -10.55 -16.60
C VAL A 557 9.41 -10.31 -17.21
N ARG A 558 10.27 -11.32 -17.16
CA ARG A 558 11.49 -11.38 -17.98
C ARG A 558 11.35 -12.40 -19.07
N VAL A 559 11.64 -11.98 -20.29
CA VAL A 559 11.31 -12.78 -21.48
C VAL A 559 12.58 -13.15 -22.25
N GLY A 560 12.88 -14.45 -22.26
CA GLY A 560 13.95 -15.07 -23.05
C GLY A 560 13.66 -15.06 -24.53
#